data_AF-A0AAN9GAG5-F1
#
_entry.id   AF-A0AAN9GAG5-F1
#
_cell.length_a   1.000
_cell.length_b   1.000
_cell.length_c   1.000
_cell.angle_alpha   90.00
_cell.angle_beta   90.00
_cell.angle_gamma   90.00
#
_symmetry.space_group_name_H-M   'P 1'
#
loop_
_entity.id
_entity.type
_entity.pdbx_description
1 polymer ?
#
loop_
_entity_poly.entity_id
_entity_poly.type
_entity_poly.pdbx_seq_one_letter_code
_entity_poly.pdbx_strand_id
1 'polypeptide(L)' 'MPWPALSPDMNPIEQFWDLLQTQLNRVVPRPTTVADLDRAIRQAWTNIPRQASNTLVRSMHRRCQAVIDANGGHTRY' A
#
# COMPACT_ATOMS: atom_id res chain seq x y z
N MET A 1 1.79 -15.55 -11.38
CA MET A 1 3.16 -15.28 -10.89
C MET A 1 3.36 -16.07 -9.63
N PRO A 2 4.39 -16.92 -9.51
CA PRO A 2 4.73 -17.53 -8.22
C PRO A 2 5.19 -16.44 -7.25
N TRP A 3 4.65 -16.44 -6.03
CA TRP A 3 5.05 -15.53 -4.97
C TRP A 3 6.15 -16.20 -4.13
N PRO A 4 7.36 -15.63 -4.02
CA PRO A 4 8.38 -16.20 -3.15
C PRO A 4 7.98 -16.08 -1.68
N ALA A 5 8.25 -17.13 -0.90
CA ALA A 5 8.01 -17.11 0.53
C ALA A 5 8.86 -16.01 1.19
N LEU A 6 8.31 -15.34 2.21
CA LEU A 6 9.00 -14.30 3.01
C LEU A 6 9.42 -13.03 2.24
N SER A 7 8.75 -12.70 1.13
CA SER A 7 8.99 -11.43 0.40
C SER A 7 7.83 -10.43 0.54
N PRO A 8 7.61 -9.82 1.72
CA PRO A 8 6.61 -8.77 1.89
C PRO A 8 6.96 -7.50 1.09
N ASP A 9 8.25 -7.27 0.82
CA ASP A 9 8.81 -6.21 -0.01
C ASP A 9 8.39 -6.31 -1.49
N MET A 10 7.94 -7.51 -1.91
CA MET A 10 7.30 -7.68 -3.20
C MET A 10 5.82 -7.27 -3.20
N ASN A 11 5.17 -7.06 -2.05
CA ASN A 11 3.74 -6.77 -1.92
C ASN A 11 3.42 -5.28 -2.08
N PRO A 12 2.97 -4.83 -3.26
CA PRO A 12 2.69 -3.42 -3.48
C PRO A 12 1.45 -2.94 -2.69
N ILE A 13 0.69 -3.86 -2.08
CA ILE A 13 -0.46 -3.52 -1.24
C ILE A 13 -0.04 -2.87 0.08
N GLU A 14 1.16 -3.15 0.60
CA GLU A 14 1.64 -2.54 1.85
C GLU A 14 1.73 -1.02 1.71
N GLN A 15 2.32 -0.57 0.59
CA GLN A 15 2.40 0.84 0.26
C GLN A 15 1.02 1.45 -0.03
N PHE A 16 0.02 0.64 -0.40
CA PHE A 16 -1.36 1.10 -0.51
C PHE A 16 -2.01 1.28 0.88
N TRP A 17 -1.76 0.36 1.82
CA TRP A 17 -2.23 0.48 3.20
C TRP A 17 -1.68 1.74 3.87
N ASP A 18 -0.41 2.07 3.66
CA ASP A 18 0.20 3.31 4.15
C ASP A 18 -0.52 4.57 3.62
N LEU A 19 -0.89 4.57 2.34
CA LEU A 19 -1.65 5.67 1.73
C LEU A 19 -3.04 5.79 2.37
N LEU A 20 -3.73 4.67 2.58
CA LEU A 20 -5.04 4.65 3.22
C LEU A 20 -4.96 5.14 4.66
N GLN A 21 -3.97 4.67 5.43
CA GLN A 21 -3.76 5.10 6.81
C GLN A 21 -3.41 6.60 6.88
N THR A 22 -2.61 7.10 5.95
CA THR A 22 -2.31 8.53 5.84
C THR A 22 -3.56 9.37 5.60
N GLN A 23 -4.49 8.91 4.75
CA GLN A 23 -5.77 9.59 4.53
C GLN A 23 -6.68 9.52 5.77
N LEU A 24 -6.77 8.36 6.43
CA LEU A 24 -7.54 8.20 7.65
C LEU A 24 -7.04 9.10 8.79
N ASN A 25 -5.71 9.24 8.93
CA ASN A 25 -5.10 10.10 9.96
C ASN A 25 -5.42 11.59 9.77
N ARG A 26 -5.87 12.00 8.57
CA ARG A 26 -6.31 13.39 8.27
C ARG A 26 -7.78 13.63 8.56
N VAL A 27 -8.57 12.60 8.88
CA VAL A 27 -9.99 12.73 9.18
C VAL A 27 -10.18 13.42 10.53
N VAL A 28 -10.88 14.56 10.51
CA VAL A 28 -11.22 15.35 11.70
C VAL A 28 -12.72 15.68 11.67
N PRO A 29 -13.49 15.43 12.76
CA PRO A 29 -13.05 14.77 14.00
C PRO A 29 -12.71 13.29 13.77
N ARG A 30 -11.91 12.71 14.67
CA ARG A 30 -11.56 11.29 14.58
C ARG A 30 -12.82 10.42 14.74
N PRO A 31 -12.95 9.32 13.99
CA PRO A 31 -14.05 8.37 14.16
C PRO A 31 -14.07 7.82 15.58
N THR A 32 -15.23 7.84 16.25
CA THR A 32 -15.41 7.30 17.61
C THR A 32 -16.24 6.04 17.64
N THR A 33 -16.92 5.70 16.54
CA THR A 33 -17.71 4.47 16.38
C THR A 33 -17.21 3.64 15.21
N VAL A 34 -17.56 2.35 15.20
CA VAL A 34 -17.26 1.44 14.08
C VAL A 34 -17.92 1.92 12.79
N ALA A 35 -19.14 2.48 12.86
CA ALA A 35 -19.84 3.02 11.71
C ALA A 35 -19.14 4.27 11.13
N ASP A 36 -18.63 5.15 11.99
CA ASP A 36 -17.86 6.31 11.55
C ASP A 36 -16.54 5.88 10.91
N LEU A 37 -15.90 4.84 11.45
CA LEU A 37 -14.66 4.29 10.92
C LEU A 37 -14.88 3.65 9.54
N ASP A 38 -15.93 2.83 9.35
CA ASP A 38 -16.27 2.26 8.04
C ASP A 38 -16.51 3.37 6.99
N ARG A 39 -17.27 4.41 7.35
CA ARG A 39 -17.49 5.56 6.46
C ARG A 39 -16.18 6.29 6.13
N ALA A 40 -15.33 6.52 7.12
CA ALA A 40 -14.04 7.18 6.94
C ALA A 40 -13.11 6.36 6.02
N ILE A 41 -13.07 5.03 6.18
CA ILE A 41 -12.29 4.12 5.32
C ILE A 41 -12.79 4.19 3.88
N ARG A 42 -14.10 4.13 3.65
CA ARG A 42 -14.68 4.23 2.30
C ARG A 42 -14.36 5.57 1.64
N GLN A 43 -14.47 6.68 2.38
CA GLN A 43 -14.12 8.00 1.87
C GLN A 43 -12.62 8.14 1.57
N ALA A 44 -11.78 7.68 2.49
CA ALA A 44 -10.33 7.65 2.30
C ALA A 44 -9.96 6.83 1.05
N TRP A 45 -10.59 5.67 0.87
CA TRP A 45 -10.41 4.82 -0.30
C TRP A 45 -10.78 5.55 -1.61
N THR A 46 -11.94 6.22 -1.65
CA THR A 46 -12.36 6.98 -2.84
C THR A 46 -11.46 8.19 -3.14
N ASN A 47 -10.80 8.73 -2.13
CA ASN A 47 -9.91 9.89 -2.27
C ASN A 47 -8.50 9.51 -2.75
N ILE A 48 -8.12 8.23 -2.72
CA ILE A 48 -6.82 7.79 -3.24
C ILE A 48 -6.82 7.98 -4.77
N PRO A 49 -5.93 8.80 -5.33
CA PRO A 49 -5.89 9.01 -6.76
C PRO A 49 -5.57 7.70 -7.49
N ARG A 50 -6.26 7.42 -8.59
CA ARG A 50 -5.99 6.25 -9.44
C ARG A 50 -4.53 6.20 -9.93
N GLN A 51 -3.88 7.36 -10.04
CA GLN A 51 -2.44 7.46 -10.34
C GLN A 51 -1.56 6.82 -9.26
N ALA A 52 -1.94 6.87 -7.98
CA ALA A 52 -1.21 6.22 -6.91
C ALA A 52 -1.21 4.69 -7.10
N SER A 53 -2.38 4.10 -7.35
CA SER A 53 -2.51 2.66 -7.69
C SER A 53 -1.70 2.29 -8.95
N ASN A 54 -1.76 3.10 -10.00
CA ASN A 54 -0.97 2.85 -11.21
C ASN A 54 0.55 2.92 -10.95
N THR A 55 0.99 3.83 -10.10
CA THR A 55 2.40 3.96 -9.71
C THR A 55 2.88 2.74 -8.94
N LEU A 56 2.05 2.21 -8.04
CA LEU A 56 2.31 0.97 -7.30
C LEU A 56 2.48 -0.22 -8.25
N VAL A 57 1.54 -0.42 -9.17
CA VAL A 57 1.61 -1.50 -10.17
C VAL A 57 2.85 -1.36 -11.04
N ARG A 58 3.15 -0.15 -11.52
CA ARG A 58 4.36 0.12 -12.32
C ARG A 58 5.66 -0.05 -11.53
N SER A 59 5.62 0.00 -10.20
CA SER A 59 6.80 -0.24 -9.36
C SER A 59 7.19 -1.70 -9.26
N MET A 60 6.28 -2.65 -9.57
CA MET A 60 6.52 -4.08 -9.43
C MET A 60 7.76 -4.57 -10.17
N HIS A 61 7.97 -4.11 -11.40
CA HIS A 61 9.17 -4.48 -12.15
C HIS A 61 10.46 -4.06 -11.44
N ARG A 62 10.47 -2.85 -10.85
CA ARG A 62 11.62 -2.34 -10.08
C ARG A 62 11.82 -3.08 -8.77
N ARG A 63 10.74 -3.48 -8.08
CA ARG A 63 10.80 -4.32 -6.87
C ARG A 63 11.40 -5.68 -7.17
N CYS A 64 10.91 -6.35 -8.22
CA CYS A 64 11.46 -7.63 -8.68
C CYS A 64 12.95 -7.51 -9.03
N GLN A 65 13.34 -6.46 -9.75
CA GLN A 65 14.75 -6.23 -10.08
C GLN A 65 15.60 -6.02 -8.83
N ALA A 66 15.12 -5.26 -7.85
CA ALA A 66 15.84 -5.07 -6.59
C ALA A 66 16.07 -6.38 -5.82
N VAL A 67 15.09 -7.29 -5.83
CA VAL A 67 15.23 -8.63 -5.21
C VAL A 67 16.24 -9.48 -5.98
N ILE A 68 16.24 -9.42 -7.31
CA ILE A 68 17.24 -10.11 -8.15
C ILE A 68 18.64 -9.58 -7.84
N ASP A 69 18.82 -8.25 -7.83
CA ASP A 69 20.11 -7.61 -7.53
C ASP A 69 20.59 -7.92 -6.10
N ALA A 70 19.66 -8.14 -5.17
CA ALA A 70 19.93 -8.57 -3.80
C ALA A 70 20.12 -10.10 -3.64
N ASN A 71 20.11 -10.87 -4.74
CA ASN A 71 20.15 -12.34 -4.72
C ASN A 71 19.09 -12.97 -3.79
N GLY A 72 17.88 -12.40 -3.76
CA GLY A 72 16.80 -12.85 -2.88
C GLY A 72 16.85 -12.29 -1.45
N GLY A 73 17.81 -11.42 -1.14
CA GLY A 73 17.89 -10.70 0.13
C GLY A 73 16.91 -9.54 0.25
N HIS A 74 16.88 -8.90 1.43
CA HIS A 74 16.00 -7.78 1.72
C HIS A 74 16.25 -6.56 0.84
N THR A 75 15.18 -5.93 0.39
CA THR A 75 15.22 -4.68 -0.37
C THR A 75 14.66 -3.51 0.45
N ARG A 76 14.79 -2.29 -0.08
CA ARG A 76 14.24 -1.06 0.54
C ARG A 76 12.70 -0.91 0.40
N TYR A 77 12.06 -1.89 -0.25
CA TYR A 77 10.68 -1.80 -0.74
C TYR A 77 9.67 -2.47 0.19
#